data_AF-A0A2M7VUD6-F1
#
_entry.id   AF-A0A2M7VUD6-F1
#
_cell.length_a   1.000
_cell.length_b   1.000
_cell.length_c   1.000
_cell.angle_alpha   90.00
_cell.angle_beta   90.00
_cell.angle_gamma   90.00
#
_symmetry.space_group_name_H-M   'P 1'
#
loop_
_entity.id
_entity.type
_entity.pdbx_description
1 polymer ?
#
loop_
_entity_poly.entity_id
_entity_poly.type
_entity_poly.pdbx_seq_one_letter_code
_entity_poly.pdbx_strand_id
1 'polypeptide(L)'
;KYDDNERDSVSIKVIVDHSRAITFLIGDGVLPSNEGRGYVLRRIMRRAARHGKILGLDKPFLYKVSGTVVDVMREAYPELADARNYIAKIVHNEEERFSQTLNSGLAILNEEMERLKDSKK
;
A
#
# COMPACT_ATOMS: atom_id res chain seq x y z
N LYS A 1 16.44 6.56 12.77
CA LYS A 1 16.08 5.86 14.02
C LYS A 1 14.62 5.43 13.88
N TYR A 2 14.30 4.17 14.19
CA TYR A 2 12.98 3.56 13.94
C TYR A 2 11.96 3.80 15.08
N ASP A 3 12.21 4.76 15.98
CA ASP A 3 11.56 4.74 17.30
C ASP A 3 11.27 6.12 17.92
N ASP A 4 11.28 7.19 17.13
CA ASP A 4 11.03 8.54 17.67
C ASP A 4 9.50 8.84 17.78
N ASN A 5 8.63 7.99 17.19
CA ASN A 5 7.16 8.12 17.24
C ASN A 5 6.45 6.76 17.05
N GLU A 6 5.64 6.35 18.02
CA GLU A 6 4.91 5.07 18.04
C GLU A 6 3.95 4.90 16.85
N ARG A 7 3.30 5.99 16.41
CA ARG A 7 2.37 5.96 15.26
C ARG A 7 3.08 5.70 13.94
N ASP A 8 4.29 6.24 13.80
CA ASP A 8 5.10 6.06 12.60
C ASP A 8 5.61 4.62 12.54
N SER A 9 6.03 4.08 13.69
CA SER A 9 6.44 2.68 13.84
C SER A 9 5.33 1.71 13.41
N VAL A 10 4.08 1.94 13.83
CA VAL A 10 2.93 1.13 13.40
C VAL A 10 2.74 1.20 11.89
N SER A 11 2.78 2.40 11.31
CA SER A 11 2.55 2.58 9.87
C SER A 11 3.63 1.91 9.03
N ILE A 12 4.89 2.01 9.45
CA ILE A 12 6.02 1.32 8.81
C ILE A 12 5.82 -0.20 8.85
N LYS A 13 5.48 -0.77 10.02
CA LYS A 13 5.23 -2.22 10.16
C LYS A 13 4.11 -2.69 9.22
N VAL A 14 3.03 -1.91 9.14
CA VAL A 14 1.89 -2.21 8.26
C VAL A 14 2.30 -2.17 6.78
N ILE A 15 3.10 -1.18 6.37
CA ILE A 15 3.62 -1.10 5.00
C ILE A 15 4.49 -2.32 4.69
N VAL A 16 5.44 -2.65 5.56
CA VAL A 16 6.39 -3.75 5.32
C VAL A 16 5.66 -5.09 5.19
N ASP A 17 4.74 -5.39 6.11
CA ASP A 17 3.95 -6.63 6.08
C ASP A 17 3.10 -6.73 4.81
N HIS A 18 2.36 -5.67 4.48
CA HIS A 18 1.53 -5.65 3.27
C HIS A 18 2.35 -5.72 2.00
N SER A 19 3.50 -5.05 1.94
CA SER A 19 4.40 -5.13 0.77
C SER A 19 4.87 -6.55 0.52
N ARG A 20 5.07 -7.38 1.56
CA ARG A 20 5.36 -8.81 1.38
C ARG A 20 4.18 -9.52 0.73
N ALA A 21 2.98 -9.39 1.31
CA ALA A 21 1.78 -10.03 0.78
C ALA A 21 1.46 -9.61 -0.66
N ILE A 22 1.58 -8.32 -0.98
CA ILE A 22 1.36 -7.76 -2.32
C ILE A 22 2.32 -8.39 -3.32
N THR A 23 3.61 -8.44 -2.98
CA THR A 23 4.67 -8.93 -3.87
C THR A 23 4.45 -10.40 -4.23
N PHE A 24 4.18 -11.25 -3.23
CA PHE A 24 3.90 -12.66 -3.47
C PHE A 24 2.59 -12.89 -4.22
N LEU A 25 1.49 -12.23 -3.83
CA LEU A 25 0.21 -12.40 -4.51
C LEU A 25 0.28 -12.04 -6.00
N ILE A 26 0.95 -10.94 -6.34
CA ILE A 26 1.11 -10.53 -7.74
C ILE A 26 2.09 -11.45 -8.46
N GLY A 27 3.16 -11.90 -7.80
CA GLY A 27 4.08 -12.91 -8.32
C GLY A 27 3.36 -14.21 -8.71
N ASP A 28 2.40 -14.65 -7.90
CA ASP A 28 1.54 -15.82 -8.14
C ASP A 28 0.40 -15.55 -9.16
N GLY A 29 0.40 -14.38 -9.81
CA GLY A 29 -0.56 -14.03 -10.85
C GLY A 29 -1.89 -13.45 -10.35
N VAL A 30 -2.05 -13.14 -9.06
CA VAL A 30 -3.25 -12.47 -8.55
C VAL A 30 -3.22 -10.99 -8.96
N LEU A 31 -4.28 -10.55 -9.63
CA LEU A 31 -4.45 -9.15 -10.04
C LEU A 31 -5.48 -8.43 -9.16
N PRO A 32 -5.31 -7.12 -8.89
CA PRO A 32 -6.31 -6.34 -8.15
C PRO A 32 -7.67 -6.36 -8.85
N SER A 33 -8.73 -6.73 -8.14
CA SER A 33 -10.09 -6.84 -8.71
C SER A 33 -11.16 -6.43 -7.68
N ASN A 34 -12.43 -6.48 -8.10
CA ASN A 34 -13.57 -6.21 -7.23
C ASN A 34 -14.05 -7.45 -6.44
N GLU A 35 -13.48 -8.63 -6.67
CA GLU A 35 -13.97 -9.88 -6.07
C GLU A 35 -12.86 -10.90 -5.77
N GLY A 36 -13.18 -11.91 -4.95
CA GLY A 36 -12.27 -13.02 -4.65
C GLY A 36 -10.88 -12.58 -4.13
N ARG A 37 -9.83 -13.26 -4.60
CA ARG A 37 -8.44 -12.99 -4.20
C ARG A 37 -7.96 -11.60 -4.64
N GLY A 38 -8.40 -11.13 -5.80
CA GLY A 38 -8.04 -9.80 -6.31
C GLY A 38 -8.62 -8.67 -5.46
N TYR A 39 -9.79 -8.86 -4.85
CA TYR A 39 -10.34 -7.90 -3.88
C TYR A 39 -9.52 -7.83 -2.60
N VAL A 40 -9.07 -8.98 -2.08
CA VAL A 40 -8.20 -9.01 -0.90
C VAL A 40 -6.89 -8.28 -1.19
N LEU A 41 -6.23 -8.58 -2.32
CA LEU A 41 -5.03 -7.88 -2.77
C LEU A 41 -5.24 -6.37 -2.84
N ARG A 42 -6.33 -5.93 -3.49
CA ARG A 42 -6.67 -4.51 -3.59
C ARG A 42 -6.79 -3.84 -2.22
N ARG A 43 -7.46 -4.48 -1.25
CA ARG A 43 -7.61 -3.93 0.11
C ARG A 43 -6.26 -3.79 0.82
N ILE A 44 -5.39 -4.78 0.68
CA ILE A 44 -4.03 -4.78 1.23
C ILE A 44 -3.22 -3.61 0.64
N MET A 45 -3.22 -3.47 -0.69
CA MET A 45 -2.53 -2.38 -1.39
C MET A 45 -3.01 -1.00 -0.93
N ARG A 46 -4.34 -0.80 -0.87
CA ARG A 46 -4.94 0.46 -0.42
C ARG A 46 -4.62 0.78 1.03
N ARG A 47 -4.57 -0.23 1.91
CA ARG A 47 -4.19 -0.06 3.32
C ARG A 47 -2.72 0.36 3.44
N ALA A 48 -1.82 -0.28 2.71
CA ALA A 48 -0.41 0.09 2.69
C ALA A 48 -0.21 1.53 2.17
N ALA A 49 -0.86 1.89 1.06
CA ALA A 49 -0.82 3.24 0.49
C ALA A 49 -1.36 4.30 1.47
N ARG A 50 -2.46 4.01 2.18
CA ARG A 50 -2.99 4.90 3.23
C ARG A 50 -1.99 5.11 4.37
N HIS A 51 -1.30 4.07 4.82
CA HIS A 51 -0.25 4.24 5.83
C HIS A 51 0.94 5.03 5.32
N GLY A 52 1.27 4.92 4.02
CA GLY A 52 2.24 5.82 3.39
C GLY A 52 1.81 7.28 3.46
N LYS A 53 0.53 7.57 3.17
CA LYS A 53 -0.02 8.93 3.29
C LYS A 53 0.04 9.48 4.72
N ILE A 54 -0.20 8.64 5.73
CA ILE A 54 -0.06 9.02 7.16
C ILE A 54 1.39 9.43 7.47
N LEU A 55 2.37 8.77 6.85
CA LEU A 55 3.79 9.09 6.96
C LEU A 55 4.23 10.26 6.07
N GLY A 56 3.32 10.92 5.35
CA GLY A 56 3.64 12.03 4.45
C GLY A 56 4.22 11.61 3.09
N LEU A 57 4.06 10.35 2.69
CA LEU A 57 4.48 9.87 1.37
C LEU A 57 3.40 10.20 0.32
N ASP A 58 3.68 11.21 -0.50
CA ASP A 58 2.73 11.70 -1.51
C ASP A 58 2.93 11.10 -2.91
N LYS A 59 4.08 10.46 -3.15
CA LYS A 59 4.41 9.81 -4.42
C LYS A 59 4.31 8.29 -4.30
N PRO A 60 4.03 7.57 -5.40
CA PRO A 60 4.07 6.11 -5.40
C PRO A 60 5.39 5.59 -4.84
N PHE A 61 5.31 4.68 -3.87
CA PHE A 61 6.47 4.14 -3.18
C PHE A 61 6.39 2.62 -3.01
N LEU A 62 5.19 2.02 -3.04
CA LEU A 62 5.00 0.60 -2.78
C LEU A 62 5.77 -0.27 -3.77
N TYR A 63 5.86 0.15 -5.05
CA TYR A 63 6.62 -0.60 -6.06
C TYR A 63 8.12 -0.71 -5.72
N LYS A 64 8.70 0.29 -5.04
CA LYS A 64 10.09 0.26 -4.57
C LYS A 64 10.24 -0.72 -3.41
N VAL A 65 9.31 -0.67 -2.46
CA VAL A 65 9.29 -1.59 -1.31
C VAL A 65 9.10 -3.03 -1.77
N SER A 66 8.20 -3.27 -2.74
CA SER A 66 8.04 -4.57 -3.39
C SER A 66 9.34 -5.03 -4.08
N GLY A 67 10.06 -4.12 -4.74
CA GLY A 67 11.40 -4.42 -5.27
C GLY A 67 12.38 -4.88 -4.19
N THR A 68 12.41 -4.19 -3.04
CA THR A 68 13.22 -4.62 -1.88
C THR A 68 12.79 -6.00 -1.37
N VAL A 69 11.49 -6.30 -1.31
CA VAL A 69 10.99 -7.63 -0.93
C VAL A 69 11.53 -8.70 -1.88
N VAL A 70 11.48 -8.45 -3.20
CA VAL A 70 12.05 -9.37 -4.19
C VAL A 70 13.55 -9.57 -3.94
N ASP A 71 14.31 -8.49 -3.70
CA ASP A 71 15.76 -8.58 -3.46
C ASP A 71 16.12 -9.42 -2.23
N VAL A 72 15.32 -9.32 -1.16
CA VAL A 72 15.50 -10.09 0.08
C VAL A 72 15.10 -11.56 -0.10
N MET A 73 14.12 -11.85 -0.97
CA MET A 73 13.52 -13.18 -1.09
C MET A 73 14.06 -14.01 -2.27
N ARG A 74 14.76 -13.39 -3.23
CA ARG A 74 15.19 -14.03 -4.49
C ARG A 74 16.00 -15.31 -4.36
N GLU A 75 16.74 -15.49 -3.26
CA GLU A 75 17.53 -16.72 -3.05
C GLU A 75 16.64 -17.92 -2.74
N ALA A 76 15.54 -17.70 -1.99
CA ALA A 76 14.58 -18.74 -1.65
C ALA A 76 13.46 -18.89 -2.71
N TYR A 77 13.17 -17.81 -3.44
CA TYR A 77 12.10 -17.73 -4.45
C TYR A 77 12.62 -17.10 -5.75
N PRO A 78 13.41 -17.81 -6.58
CA PRO A 78 13.97 -17.28 -7.82
C PRO A 78 12.90 -16.82 -8.82
N GLU A 79 11.75 -17.50 -8.87
CA GLU A 79 10.59 -17.16 -9.70
C GLU A 79 10.02 -15.77 -9.38
N LEU A 80 10.17 -15.34 -8.13
CA LEU A 80 9.75 -14.00 -7.71
C LEU A 80 10.66 -12.92 -8.30
N ALA A 81 11.93 -13.22 -8.53
CA ALA A 81 12.87 -12.33 -9.19
C ALA A 81 12.53 -12.15 -10.67
N ASP A 82 12.16 -13.23 -11.36
CA ASP A 82 11.71 -13.18 -12.76
C ASP A 82 10.45 -12.32 -12.92
N ALA A 83 9.56 -12.35 -11.92
CA ALA A 83 8.35 -11.54 -11.89
C ALA A 83 8.56 -10.07 -11.48
N ARG A 84 9.78 -9.63 -11.11
CA ARG A 84 10.03 -8.29 -10.51
C ARG A 84 9.42 -7.14 -11.30
N ASN A 85 9.69 -7.07 -12.61
CA ASN A 85 9.24 -5.97 -13.45
C ASN A 85 7.71 -5.97 -13.61
N TYR A 86 7.12 -7.16 -13.68
CA TYR A 86 5.67 -7.33 -13.73
C TYR A 86 5.02 -6.87 -12.43
N ILE A 87 5.52 -7.31 -11.27
CA ILE A 87 5.06 -6.89 -9.95
C ILE A 87 5.15 -5.37 -9.81
N ALA A 88 6.31 -4.78 -10.11
CA ALA A 88 6.53 -3.34 -10.01
C ALA A 88 5.53 -2.55 -10.87
N LYS A 89 5.25 -2.99 -12.10
CA LYS A 89 4.29 -2.35 -13.00
C LYS A 89 2.86 -2.38 -12.43
N ILE A 90 2.41 -3.53 -11.95
CA ILE A 90 1.06 -3.67 -11.37
C ILE A 90 0.91 -2.81 -10.11
N VAL A 91 1.92 -2.86 -9.22
CA VAL A 91 1.90 -2.09 -7.97
C VAL A 91 1.87 -0.59 -8.26
N HIS A 92 2.75 -0.10 -9.14
CA HIS A 92 2.81 1.31 -9.50
C HIS A 92 1.47 1.82 -10.07
N ASN A 93 0.91 1.09 -11.04
CA ASN A 93 -0.33 1.50 -11.70
C ASN A 93 -1.52 1.57 -10.74
N GLU A 94 -1.68 0.57 -9.85
CA GLU A 94 -2.78 0.57 -8.89
C GLU A 94 -2.57 1.63 -7.80
N GLU A 95 -1.33 1.87 -7.36
CA GLU A 95 -0.99 2.91 -6.39
C GLU A 95 -1.27 4.32 -6.96
N GLU A 96 -0.85 4.61 -8.19
CA GLU A 96 -1.15 5.87 -8.87
C GLU A 96 -2.66 6.10 -9.02
N ARG A 97 -3.38 5.08 -9.51
CA ARG A 97 -4.83 5.14 -9.68
C ARG A 97 -5.53 5.41 -8.34
N PHE A 98 -5.08 4.75 -7.28
CA PHE A 98 -5.68 4.91 -5.96
C PHE A 98 -5.33 6.24 -5.30
N SER A 99 -4.12 6.76 -5.49
CA SER A 99 -3.66 8.01 -4.86
C SER A 99 -4.62 9.18 -5.13
N GLN A 100 -5.12 9.29 -6.37
CA GLN A 100 -6.12 10.29 -6.75
C GLN A 100 -7.41 10.15 -5.93
N THR A 101 -7.93 8.94 -5.79
CA THR A 101 -9.17 8.67 -5.04
C THR A 101 -8.97 8.81 -3.53
N LEU A 102 -7.80 8.41 -3.01
CA LEU A 102 -7.47 8.49 -1.59
C LEU A 102 -7.44 9.95 -1.12
N ASN A 103 -6.79 10.84 -1.88
CA ASN A 103 -6.71 12.26 -1.52
C ASN A 103 -8.11 12.90 -1.44
N SER A 104 -8.95 12.69 -2.46
CA SER A 104 -10.33 13.19 -2.46
C SER A 104 -11.16 12.59 -1.32
N GLY A 105 -11.03 11.28 -1.09
CA GLY A 105 -11.77 10.58 -0.02
C GLY A 105 -11.38 11.07 1.39
N LEU A 106 -10.09 11.36 1.63
CA LEU A 106 -9.64 11.92 2.91
C LEU A 106 -10.10 13.36 3.10
N ALA A 107 -10.14 14.17 2.04
CA ALA A 107 -10.67 15.53 2.12
C ALA A 107 -12.14 15.54 2.53
N ILE A 108 -12.98 14.73 1.86
CA ILE A 108 -14.41 14.59 2.20
C ILE A 108 -14.59 14.09 3.63
N LEU A 109 -13.83 13.07 4.03
CA LEU A 109 -13.89 12.52 5.40
C LEU A 109 -13.56 13.60 6.45
N ASN A 110 -12.53 14.40 6.21
CA ASN A 110 -12.12 15.46 7.14
C ASN A 110 -13.19 16.55 7.25
N GLU A 111 -13.78 16.97 6.12
CA GLU A 111 -14.88 17.95 6.11
C GLU A 111 -16.07 17.46 6.94
N GLU A 112 -16.50 16.20 6.75
CA GLU A 112 -17.61 15.63 7.51
C GLU A 112 -17.28 15.46 9.00
N MET A 113 -16.03 15.13 9.34
CA MET A 113 -15.60 15.07 10.74
C MET A 113 -15.65 16.44 11.44
N GLU A 114 -15.29 17.52 10.74
CA GLU A 114 -15.39 18.88 11.31
C GLU A 114 -16.86 19.31 11.48
N ARG A 115 -17.73 19.07 10.49
CA ARG A 115 -19.18 19.32 10.60
C ARG A 115 -19.82 18.61 11.81
N LEU A 116 -19.41 17.37 12.07
CA LEU A 116 -19.90 16.60 13.23
C LEU A 116 -19.38 17.11 14.58
N LYS A 117 -18.22 17.77 14.63
CA LYS A 117 -17.72 18.43 15.84
C LYS A 117 -18.46 19.73 16.12
N ASP A 118 -18.72 20.52 15.07
CA ASP A 118 -19.42 21.79 15.17
C ASP A 118 -20.90 21.62 15.56
N SER A 119 -21.58 20.58 15.05
CA SER A 119 -22.97 20.28 15.42
C SER A 119 -23.16 19.72 16.84
N LYS A 120 -22.07 19.35 17.53
CA LYS A 120 -22.08 18.93 18.94
C LYS A 120 -21.72 20.06 19.92
N LYS A 121 -21.38 21.24 19.41
CA LYS A 121 -21.22 22.48 20.19
C LYS A 121 -22.54 23.25 20.24
#